data_AF-A0A970T6D1-F1
#
_entry.id   AF-A0A970T6D1-F1
#
_cell.length_a   1.000
_cell.length_b   1.000
_cell.length_c   1.000
_cell.angle_alpha   90.00
_cell.angle_beta   90.00
_cell.angle_gamma   90.00
#
_symmetry.space_group_name_H-M   'P 1'
#
loop_
_entity.id
_entity.type
_entity.pdbx_description
1 polymer ?
#
loop_
_entity_poly.entity_id
_entity_poly.type
_entity_poly.pdbx_seq_one_letter_code
_entity_poly.pdbx_strand_id
1 'polypeptide(L)'
;MAYQETTRTSYGQRVKSSFRGIGSGILLFIIGTCLLWWNEGRAVKTTKMLNEAQGVTVEMPDISKVDPQFEGKLVHTTGLPVTLDTLYDTDFGFGANAVQISRTVEYYQWVENSSSQTKDKIGGGQETVTTYTYEKRWVNQPVNSSAFHDPAYQNSNSTLAQFEDSRKYAQNVTLGAYRLTEDQVASISGKQPMEVALTAKKLESLNRQLNAGQYYTRDMVHVSGNVIYLGLNSNSAEIGDVRITFEKVLPAEVSIMAQVQGNTFTHFKAKNGKEFSALVMGNRTADEMYEGEHQTNKILLWIFRILGLLLIVGGLKGIFNFIVTLAKVLPFVANILGWGIGLVCWVVGFAWSFIVAAIAWIRYRPVLGITLLVLAALVFFLLARKKKKPSGPAVEAQ
;
A
#
# COMPACT_ATOMS: atom_id res chain seq x y z
N MET A 1 -34.95 3.33 -4.09
CA MET A 1 -35.00 2.08 -4.90
C MET A 1 -33.66 1.93 -5.57
N ALA A 2 -33.11 0.72 -5.69
CA ALA A 2 -31.83 0.52 -6.34
C ALA A 2 -32.01 0.51 -7.86
N TYR A 3 -31.11 1.15 -8.60
CA TYR A 3 -31.12 1.15 -10.06
C TYR A 3 -30.42 -0.10 -10.58
N GLN A 4 -30.98 -0.77 -11.59
CA GLN A 4 -30.44 -2.03 -12.08
C GLN A 4 -30.20 -1.98 -13.59
N GLU A 5 -29.00 -2.40 -13.98
CA GLU A 5 -28.64 -2.62 -15.37
C GLU A 5 -28.40 -4.09 -15.62
N THR A 6 -28.98 -4.61 -16.70
CA THR A 6 -28.83 -6.01 -17.09
C THR A 6 -28.03 -6.10 -18.37
N THR A 7 -26.81 -6.62 -18.27
CA THR A 7 -25.97 -6.90 -19.43
C THR A 7 -26.10 -8.37 -19.83
N ARG A 8 -26.36 -8.61 -21.12
CA ARG A 8 -26.46 -9.96 -21.69
C ARG A 8 -25.29 -10.23 -22.62
N THR A 9 -24.56 -11.31 -22.34
CA THR A 9 -23.42 -11.73 -23.16
C THR A 9 -23.75 -13.05 -23.84
N SER A 10 -23.64 -13.08 -25.17
CA SER A 10 -23.90 -14.30 -25.94
C SER A 10 -22.79 -15.33 -25.76
N TYR A 11 -23.09 -16.61 -25.97
CA TYR A 11 -22.10 -17.69 -25.85
C TYR A 11 -20.86 -17.43 -26.73
N GLY A 12 -21.07 -17.07 -28.00
CA GLY A 12 -19.97 -16.76 -28.94
C GLY A 12 -19.10 -15.59 -28.48
N GLN A 13 -19.70 -14.55 -27.89
CA GLN A 13 -18.94 -13.43 -27.31
C GLN A 13 -18.08 -13.88 -26.12
N ARG A 14 -18.61 -14.77 -25.27
CA ARG A 14 -17.85 -15.32 -24.13
C ARG A 14 -16.65 -16.13 -24.60
N VAL A 15 -16.85 -17.02 -25.58
CA VAL A 15 -15.78 -17.84 -26.18
C VAL A 15 -14.72 -16.95 -26.83
N LYS A 16 -15.12 -15.91 -27.59
CA LYS A 16 -14.18 -14.94 -28.16
C LYS A 16 -13.39 -14.18 -27.09
N SER A 17 -14.05 -13.79 -25.99
CA SER A 17 -13.40 -13.07 -24.90
C SER A 17 -12.39 -13.93 -24.13
N SER A 18 -12.66 -15.22 -23.97
CA SER A 18 -11.78 -16.12 -23.21
C SER A 18 -10.46 -16.41 -23.92
N PHE A 19 -10.41 -16.33 -25.26
CA PHE A 19 -9.14 -16.36 -26.01
C PHE A 19 -8.22 -15.17 -25.69
N ARG A 20 -8.77 -13.96 -25.48
CA ARG A 20 -7.98 -12.81 -25.02
C ARG A 20 -7.39 -13.05 -23.63
N GLY A 21 -8.13 -13.79 -22.79
CA GLY A 21 -7.71 -14.22 -21.46
C GLY A 21 -6.40 -15.02 -21.44
N ILE A 22 -6.08 -15.75 -22.52
CA ILE A 22 -4.84 -16.52 -22.63
C ILE A 22 -3.63 -15.59 -22.65
N GLY A 23 -3.64 -14.56 -23.51
CA GLY A 23 -2.54 -13.60 -23.62
C GLY A 23 -2.29 -12.86 -22.32
N SER A 24 -3.35 -12.34 -21.68
CA SER A 24 -3.23 -11.71 -20.36
C SER A 24 -2.77 -12.69 -19.28
N GLY A 25 -3.19 -13.96 -19.36
CA GLY A 25 -2.79 -15.00 -18.42
C GLY A 25 -1.30 -15.33 -18.49
N ILE A 26 -0.75 -15.46 -19.71
CA ILE A 26 0.69 -15.64 -19.92
C ILE A 26 1.47 -14.45 -19.36
N LEU A 27 1.01 -13.23 -19.65
CA LEU A 27 1.66 -12.02 -19.14
C LEU A 27 1.68 -11.99 -17.60
N LEU A 28 0.56 -12.27 -16.94
CA LEU A 28 0.48 -12.34 -15.47
C LEU A 28 1.40 -13.41 -14.88
N PHE A 29 1.49 -14.58 -15.52
CA PHE A 29 2.38 -15.66 -15.10
C PHE A 29 3.87 -15.22 -15.16
N ILE A 30 4.27 -14.54 -16.24
CA ILE A 30 5.62 -13.99 -16.39
C ILE A 30 5.90 -12.94 -15.32
N ILE A 31 4.98 -11.97 -15.14
CA ILE A 31 5.12 -10.92 -14.12
C ILE A 31 5.26 -11.53 -12.73
N GLY A 32 4.40 -12.48 -12.37
CA GLY A 32 4.46 -13.18 -11.08
C GLY A 32 5.80 -13.90 -10.87
N THR A 33 6.32 -14.56 -11.91
CA THR A 33 7.63 -15.23 -11.89
C THR A 33 8.77 -14.24 -11.68
N CYS A 34 8.80 -13.15 -12.44
CA CYS A 34 9.80 -12.08 -12.30
C CYS A 34 9.73 -11.41 -10.92
N LEU A 35 8.52 -11.17 -10.41
CA LEU A 35 8.29 -10.61 -9.08
C LEU A 35 8.88 -11.49 -7.98
N LEU A 36 8.62 -12.80 -8.02
CA LEU A 36 9.17 -13.75 -7.04
C LEU A 36 10.70 -13.76 -7.08
N TRP A 37 11.30 -13.84 -8.28
CA TRP A 37 12.76 -13.82 -8.44
C TRP A 37 13.40 -12.54 -7.89
N TRP A 38 12.86 -11.38 -8.28
CA TRP A 38 13.34 -10.08 -7.84
C TRP A 38 13.20 -9.92 -6.32
N ASN A 39 12.07 -10.37 -5.76
CA ASN A 39 11.77 -10.28 -4.33
C ASN A 39 12.81 -11.04 -3.47
N GLU A 40 13.20 -12.26 -3.86
CA GLU A 40 14.26 -13.01 -3.16
C GLU A 40 15.59 -12.26 -3.20
N GLY A 41 16.00 -11.76 -4.37
CA GLY A 41 17.22 -10.97 -4.52
C GLY A 41 17.19 -9.70 -3.67
N ARG A 42 16.07 -8.98 -3.66
CA ARG A 42 15.84 -7.77 -2.86
C ARG A 42 15.97 -8.07 -1.37
N ALA A 43 15.30 -9.10 -0.88
CA ALA A 43 15.30 -9.47 0.54
C ALA A 43 16.69 -9.86 1.02
N VAL A 44 17.45 -10.65 0.23
CA VAL A 44 18.82 -11.04 0.58
C VAL A 44 19.77 -9.85 0.57
N LYS A 45 19.68 -8.98 -0.44
CA LYS A 45 20.50 -7.76 -0.49
C LYS A 45 20.19 -6.83 0.69
N THR A 46 18.92 -6.67 1.08
CA THR A 46 18.56 -5.90 2.27
C THR A 46 19.18 -6.51 3.52
N THR A 47 19.03 -7.82 3.75
CA THR A 47 19.64 -8.47 4.92
C THR A 47 21.15 -8.29 4.98
N LYS A 48 21.85 -8.43 3.85
CA LYS A 48 23.31 -8.22 3.81
C LYS A 48 23.70 -6.78 4.14
N MET A 49 22.94 -5.81 3.62
CA MET A 49 23.14 -4.39 3.93
C MET A 49 22.91 -4.13 5.42
N LEU A 50 21.83 -4.66 6.02
CA LEU A 50 21.52 -4.47 7.44
C LEU A 50 22.60 -5.07 8.34
N ASN A 51 23.06 -6.29 8.03
CA ASN A 51 24.14 -6.93 8.79
C ASN A 51 25.46 -6.15 8.67
N GLU A 52 25.77 -5.60 7.48
CA GLU A 52 26.96 -4.76 7.27
C GLU A 52 26.85 -3.46 8.07
N ALA A 53 25.70 -2.79 7.99
CA ALA A 53 25.39 -1.57 8.72
C ALA A 53 25.50 -1.79 10.24
N GLN A 54 24.88 -2.85 10.76
CA GLN A 54 24.94 -3.20 12.19
C GLN A 54 26.37 -3.44 12.66
N GLY A 55 27.21 -4.08 11.84
CA GLY A 55 28.61 -4.34 12.18
C GLY A 55 29.53 -3.12 12.19
N VAL A 56 29.09 -1.98 11.63
CA VAL A 56 29.88 -0.73 11.57
C VAL A 56 29.23 0.44 12.30
N THR A 57 28.03 0.25 12.85
CA THR A 57 27.31 1.31 13.57
C THR A 57 28.00 1.63 14.88
N VAL A 58 28.16 2.91 15.16
CA VAL A 58 28.73 3.40 16.41
C VAL A 58 27.72 4.28 17.15
N GLU A 59 27.68 4.18 18.46
CA GLU A 59 26.87 5.07 19.29
C GLU A 59 27.47 6.48 19.29
N MET A 60 26.64 7.49 19.03
CA MET A 60 26.99 8.90 19.12
C MET A 60 26.16 9.55 20.24
N PRO A 61 26.65 9.51 21.49
CA PRO A 61 25.89 9.94 22.66
C PRO A 61 25.78 11.47 22.80
N ASP A 62 26.75 12.21 22.27
CA ASP A 62 26.76 13.68 22.30
C ASP A 62 26.51 14.25 20.90
N ILE A 63 25.39 14.97 20.78
CA ILE A 63 24.98 15.66 19.56
C ILE A 63 25.06 17.17 19.70
N SER A 64 25.56 17.71 20.81
CA SER A 64 25.58 19.15 21.10
C SER A 64 26.53 19.95 20.20
N LYS A 65 27.51 19.27 19.59
CA LYS A 65 28.49 19.85 18.67
C LYS A 65 28.76 18.89 17.50
N VAL A 66 29.16 19.46 16.37
CA VAL A 66 29.67 18.65 15.25
C VAL A 66 31.03 18.09 15.66
N ASP A 67 31.17 16.77 15.69
CA ASP A 67 32.38 16.09 16.14
C ASP A 67 33.05 15.36 14.96
N PRO A 68 34.24 15.81 14.52
CA PRO A 68 34.96 15.20 13.40
C PRO A 68 35.24 13.71 13.55
N GLN A 69 35.21 13.16 14.77
CA GLN A 69 35.44 11.73 14.99
C GLN A 69 34.35 10.83 14.38
N PHE A 70 33.16 11.37 14.10
CA PHE A 70 32.03 10.63 13.53
C PHE A 70 31.88 10.83 12.02
N GLU A 71 32.66 11.72 11.40
CA GLU A 71 32.59 11.99 9.96
C GLU A 71 32.71 10.69 9.14
N GLY A 72 31.73 10.46 8.25
CA GLY A 72 31.66 9.27 7.41
C GLY A 72 31.30 7.97 8.14
N LYS A 73 31.11 7.97 9.46
CA LYS A 73 30.66 6.79 10.22
C LYS A 73 29.15 6.69 10.18
N LEU A 74 28.65 5.47 10.15
CA LEU A 74 27.24 5.18 10.44
C LEU A 74 27.06 5.27 11.96
N VAL A 75 26.20 6.18 12.40
CA VAL A 75 25.97 6.43 13.81
C VAL A 75 24.56 6.08 14.21
N HIS A 76 24.38 5.66 15.45
CA HIS A 76 23.11 5.67 16.15
C HIS A 76 23.11 6.82 17.18
N THR A 77 22.03 7.60 17.23
CA THR A 77 21.84 8.61 18.27
C THR A 77 20.36 8.86 18.53
N THR A 78 20.07 9.40 19.70
CA THR A 78 18.71 9.77 20.14
C THR A 78 18.71 11.23 20.56
N GLY A 79 17.63 11.94 20.23
CA GLY A 79 17.40 13.27 20.77
C GLY A 79 16.10 13.89 20.31
N LEU A 80 15.86 15.12 20.75
CA LEU A 80 14.69 15.91 20.36
C LEU A 80 15.06 16.81 19.16
N PRO A 81 14.48 16.60 17.97
CA PRO A 81 14.64 17.53 16.87
C PRO A 81 13.98 18.87 17.21
N VAL A 82 14.67 19.98 16.97
CA VAL A 82 14.18 21.33 17.25
C VAL A 82 14.04 22.10 15.93
N THR A 83 13.01 22.94 15.85
CA THR A 83 12.85 23.90 14.76
C THR A 83 12.27 25.20 15.29
N LEU A 84 12.76 26.32 14.74
CA LEU A 84 12.19 27.65 14.97
C LEU A 84 11.27 28.09 13.82
N ASP A 85 11.13 27.26 12.78
CA ASP A 85 10.29 27.57 11.64
C ASP A 85 8.83 27.62 12.09
N THR A 86 8.11 28.63 11.61
CA THR A 86 6.66 28.70 11.74
C THR A 86 6.04 28.41 10.39
N LEU A 87 5.27 27.33 10.31
CA LEU A 87 4.61 26.90 9.08
C LEU A 87 3.24 27.54 9.01
N TYR A 88 2.85 28.00 7.81
CA TYR A 88 1.57 28.66 7.56
C TYR A 88 0.77 27.96 6.47
N ASP A 89 -0.52 27.74 6.71
CA ASP A 89 -1.48 27.48 5.64
C ASP A 89 -1.79 28.81 4.95
N THR A 90 -1.43 28.91 3.68
CA THR A 90 -1.54 30.15 2.89
C THR A 90 -2.98 30.48 2.53
N ASP A 91 -3.84 29.47 2.40
CA ASP A 91 -5.23 29.69 2.00
C ASP A 91 -6.08 30.12 3.18
N PHE A 92 -5.71 29.75 4.41
CA PHE A 92 -6.44 30.11 5.63
C PHE A 92 -5.74 31.16 6.50
N GLY A 93 -4.45 31.41 6.27
CA GLY A 93 -3.72 32.54 6.88
C GLY A 93 -3.37 32.35 8.36
N PHE A 94 -3.25 31.11 8.82
CA PHE A 94 -2.79 30.78 10.17
C PHE A 94 -1.76 29.64 10.14
N GLY A 95 -1.08 29.42 11.25
CA GLY A 95 0.08 28.54 11.29
C GLY A 95 0.50 28.13 12.70
N ALA A 96 1.57 27.35 12.78
CA ALA A 96 2.17 26.90 14.03
C ALA A 96 3.67 26.70 13.88
N ASN A 97 4.42 26.92 14.95
CA ASN A 97 5.77 26.37 15.07
C ASN A 97 5.67 24.86 15.25
N ALA A 98 6.08 24.12 14.21
CA ALA A 98 5.86 22.69 14.09
C ALA A 98 6.83 22.11 13.04
N VAL A 99 7.09 20.81 13.15
CA VAL A 99 7.88 20.07 12.16
C VAL A 99 7.09 19.91 10.85
N GLN A 100 5.77 19.76 10.96
CA GLN A 100 4.86 19.57 9.84
C GLN A 100 3.49 20.17 10.17
N ILE A 101 2.82 20.78 9.19
CA ILE A 101 1.38 21.11 9.24
C ILE A 101 0.67 20.52 8.03
N SER A 102 -0.56 20.05 8.21
CA SER A 102 -1.35 19.48 7.13
C SER A 102 -2.80 19.89 7.21
N ARG A 103 -3.39 20.02 6.03
CA ARG A 103 -4.80 20.25 5.79
C ARG A 103 -5.35 19.05 5.02
N THR A 104 -6.42 18.46 5.53
CA THR A 104 -7.20 17.41 4.85
C THR A 104 -8.58 17.98 4.52
N VAL A 105 -9.00 17.87 3.27
CA VAL A 105 -10.27 18.41 2.77
C VAL A 105 -11.22 17.27 2.42
N GLU A 106 -12.44 17.35 2.92
CA GLU A 106 -13.50 16.39 2.64
C GLU A 106 -14.77 17.10 2.16
N TYR A 107 -15.50 16.44 1.27
CA TYR A 107 -16.73 16.93 0.66
C TYR A 107 -17.88 16.00 1.01
N TYR A 108 -19.01 16.53 1.47
CA TYR A 108 -20.19 15.71 1.73
C TYR A 108 -21.01 15.54 0.45
N GLN A 109 -21.01 14.33 -0.09
CA GLN A 109 -21.54 14.07 -1.43
C GLN A 109 -22.23 12.71 -1.54
N TRP A 110 -23.08 12.57 -2.53
CA TRP A 110 -23.58 11.27 -2.98
C TRP A 110 -22.43 10.47 -3.58
N VAL A 111 -22.38 9.19 -3.23
CA VAL A 111 -21.44 8.22 -3.77
C VAL A 111 -22.20 7.00 -4.27
N GLU A 112 -21.91 6.62 -5.51
CA GLU A 112 -22.44 5.41 -6.13
C GLU A 112 -21.63 4.19 -5.70
N ASN A 113 -22.34 3.16 -5.25
CA ASN A 113 -21.82 1.83 -5.00
C ASN A 113 -22.46 0.87 -6.00
N SER A 114 -21.71 -0.11 -6.49
CA SER A 114 -22.21 -1.11 -7.44
C SER A 114 -22.00 -2.52 -6.92
N SER A 115 -23.00 -3.39 -7.11
CA SER A 115 -22.89 -4.81 -6.83
C SER A 115 -23.44 -5.61 -8.01
N SER A 116 -22.66 -6.55 -8.54
CA SER A 116 -23.04 -7.35 -9.70
C SER A 116 -23.30 -8.80 -9.33
N GLN A 117 -24.40 -9.34 -9.84
CA GLN A 117 -24.70 -10.77 -9.78
C GLN A 117 -24.75 -11.35 -11.19
N THR A 118 -24.05 -12.47 -11.38
CA THR A 118 -23.90 -13.09 -12.69
C THR A 118 -24.52 -14.48 -12.70
N LYS A 119 -25.40 -14.73 -13.67
CA LYS A 119 -26.07 -16.02 -13.85
C LYS A 119 -25.80 -16.59 -15.24
N ASP A 120 -25.34 -17.82 -15.28
CA ASP A 120 -25.15 -18.57 -16.53
C ASP A 120 -26.47 -19.21 -16.98
N LYS A 121 -26.77 -19.13 -18.28
CA LYS A 121 -27.99 -19.68 -18.90
C LYS A 121 -27.66 -20.96 -19.68
N ILE A 122 -28.65 -21.87 -19.76
CA ILE A 122 -28.59 -23.03 -20.66
C ILE A 122 -28.41 -22.52 -22.10
N GLY A 123 -27.49 -23.14 -22.86
CA GLY A 123 -27.07 -22.65 -24.17
C GLY A 123 -25.89 -21.67 -24.14
N GLY A 124 -25.26 -21.50 -22.97
CA GLY A 124 -23.96 -20.83 -22.83
C GLY A 124 -23.98 -19.30 -22.72
N GLY A 125 -25.16 -18.67 -22.81
CA GLY A 125 -25.33 -17.24 -22.54
C GLY A 125 -25.09 -16.89 -21.06
N GLN A 126 -24.86 -15.60 -20.80
CA GLN A 126 -24.68 -15.06 -19.44
C GLN A 126 -25.48 -13.78 -19.26
N GLU A 127 -26.08 -13.63 -18.09
CA GLU A 127 -26.78 -12.40 -17.69
C GLU A 127 -26.12 -11.86 -16.42
N THR A 128 -25.66 -10.61 -16.47
CA THR A 128 -25.09 -9.89 -15.34
C THR A 128 -26.04 -8.77 -14.96
N VAL A 129 -26.55 -8.81 -13.74
CA VAL A 129 -27.37 -7.75 -13.17
C VAL A 129 -26.50 -6.94 -12.24
N THR A 130 -26.18 -5.70 -12.62
CA THR A 130 -25.50 -4.74 -11.75
C THR A 130 -26.55 -3.89 -11.06
N THR A 131 -26.51 -3.87 -9.73
CA THR A 131 -27.36 -3.05 -8.87
C THR A 131 -26.53 -1.89 -8.34
N TYR A 132 -26.98 -0.67 -8.61
CA TYR A 132 -26.38 0.56 -8.12
C TYR A 132 -27.17 1.09 -6.92
N THR A 133 -26.44 1.48 -5.88
CA THR A 133 -26.98 2.11 -4.68
C THR A 133 -26.23 3.39 -4.39
N TYR A 134 -26.89 4.34 -3.73
CA TYR A 134 -26.33 5.66 -3.47
C TYR A 134 -26.40 5.95 -1.98
N GLU A 135 -25.31 6.48 -1.44
CA GLU A 135 -25.25 6.93 -0.05
C GLU A 135 -24.55 8.29 0.03
N LYS A 136 -24.91 9.09 1.03
CA LYS A 136 -24.22 10.36 1.31
C LYS A 136 -23.09 10.12 2.29
N ARG A 137 -21.87 10.55 1.94
CA ARG A 137 -20.71 10.45 2.84
C ARG A 137 -19.68 11.53 2.55
N TRP A 138 -18.78 11.71 3.50
CA TRP A 138 -17.57 12.52 3.33
C TRP A 138 -16.59 11.78 2.40
N VAL A 139 -16.09 12.48 1.39
CA VAL A 139 -15.09 11.99 0.43
C VAL A 139 -13.94 12.97 0.29
N ASN A 140 -12.71 12.47 0.13
CA ASN A 140 -11.51 13.32 0.07
C ASN A 140 -11.33 14.02 -1.29
N GLN A 141 -12.18 13.70 -2.28
CA GLN A 141 -12.18 14.32 -3.60
C GLN A 141 -13.61 14.43 -4.13
N PRO A 142 -13.95 15.50 -4.88
CA PRO A 142 -15.27 15.63 -5.48
C PRO A 142 -15.62 14.46 -6.42
N VAL A 143 -16.79 13.87 -6.22
CA VAL A 143 -17.34 12.78 -7.01
C VAL A 143 -18.15 13.36 -8.17
N ASN A 144 -17.76 12.97 -9.39
CA ASN A 144 -18.49 13.35 -10.60
C ASN A 144 -19.83 12.61 -10.70
N SER A 145 -20.88 13.23 -10.14
CA SER A 145 -22.25 12.70 -10.20
C SER A 145 -22.88 12.73 -11.59
N SER A 146 -22.32 13.43 -12.57
CA SER A 146 -22.87 13.42 -13.94
C SER A 146 -22.76 12.04 -14.60
N ALA A 147 -21.83 11.21 -14.09
CA ALA A 147 -21.55 9.86 -14.59
C ALA A 147 -22.29 8.77 -13.80
N PHE A 148 -23.19 9.12 -12.87
CA PHE A 148 -23.99 8.13 -12.14
C PHE A 148 -24.94 7.40 -13.08
N HIS A 149 -25.13 6.10 -12.82
CA HIS A 149 -25.94 5.22 -13.66
C HIS A 149 -27.43 5.47 -13.51
N ASP A 150 -27.90 5.78 -12.29
CA ASP A 150 -29.29 6.17 -12.03
C ASP A 150 -29.52 7.64 -12.44
N PRO A 151 -30.37 7.93 -13.45
CA PRO A 151 -30.67 9.29 -13.86
C PRO A 151 -31.23 10.17 -12.75
N ALA A 152 -31.87 9.59 -11.72
CA ALA A 152 -32.40 10.35 -10.58
C ALA A 152 -31.30 11.00 -9.71
N TYR A 153 -30.06 10.48 -9.75
CA TYR A 153 -28.92 11.00 -8.99
C TYR A 153 -27.89 11.70 -9.87
N GLN A 154 -28.08 11.74 -11.19
CA GLN A 154 -27.17 12.45 -12.08
C GLN A 154 -27.15 13.94 -11.76
N ASN A 155 -25.94 14.51 -11.69
CA ASN A 155 -25.71 15.92 -11.32
C ASN A 155 -26.22 16.30 -9.91
N SER A 156 -26.39 15.31 -9.03
CA SER A 156 -26.83 15.54 -7.65
C SER A 156 -25.75 16.13 -6.74
N ASN A 157 -24.48 16.07 -7.13
CA ASN A 157 -23.37 16.63 -6.36
C ASN A 157 -23.00 18.04 -6.81
N SER A 158 -22.68 18.87 -5.84
CA SER A 158 -22.04 20.17 -6.00
C SER A 158 -20.93 20.33 -4.96
N THR A 159 -20.22 21.46 -4.97
CA THR A 159 -19.21 21.82 -3.97
C THR A 159 -19.35 23.30 -3.65
N LEU A 160 -19.50 23.67 -2.37
CA LEU A 160 -19.58 25.08 -1.96
C LEU A 160 -18.27 25.84 -2.19
N ALA A 161 -17.14 25.15 -2.01
CA ALA A 161 -15.81 25.64 -2.30
C ALA A 161 -14.92 24.47 -2.70
N GLN A 162 -13.80 24.76 -3.36
CA GLN A 162 -12.81 23.74 -3.72
C GLN A 162 -11.47 24.11 -3.10
N PHE A 163 -10.98 23.22 -2.24
CA PHE A 163 -9.66 23.31 -1.61
C PHE A 163 -8.93 21.99 -1.84
N GLU A 164 -7.60 22.07 -1.93
CA GLU A 164 -6.75 20.91 -2.04
C GLU A 164 -6.18 20.51 -0.67
N ASP A 165 -5.87 19.24 -0.50
CA ASP A 165 -5.04 18.80 0.63
C ASP A 165 -3.70 19.54 0.58
N SER A 166 -3.16 19.86 1.76
CA SER A 166 -1.86 20.51 1.87
C SER A 166 -1.02 19.84 2.92
N ARG A 167 0.29 19.73 2.66
CA ARG A 167 1.27 19.30 3.64
C ARG A 167 2.53 20.13 3.47
N LYS A 168 2.99 20.73 4.57
CA LYS A 168 4.21 21.54 4.61
C LYS A 168 5.10 21.06 5.74
N TYR A 169 6.41 21.13 5.53
CA TYR A 169 7.44 20.71 6.46
C TYR A 169 8.35 21.87 6.82
N ALA A 170 8.88 21.86 8.04
CA ALA A 170 9.94 22.77 8.46
C ALA A 170 11.22 22.48 7.64
N GLN A 171 11.87 23.54 7.19
CA GLN A 171 13.09 23.46 6.40
C GLN A 171 14.34 23.44 7.29
N ASN A 172 14.26 24.01 8.49
CA ASN A 172 15.35 24.11 9.46
C ASN A 172 15.00 23.28 10.69
N VAL A 173 15.27 21.99 10.61
CA VAL A 173 15.11 21.05 11.74
C VAL A 173 16.49 20.52 12.12
N THR A 174 16.85 20.65 13.39
CA THR A 174 18.15 20.22 13.91
C THR A 174 18.00 19.22 15.05
N LEU A 175 18.77 18.14 15.01
CA LEU A 175 18.96 17.19 16.09
C LEU A 175 20.31 17.51 16.75
N GLY A 176 20.28 18.31 17.81
CA GLY A 176 21.50 18.92 18.36
C GLY A 176 22.16 19.86 17.34
N ALA A 177 23.45 19.68 17.09
CA ALA A 177 24.23 20.43 16.11
C ALA A 177 24.08 19.93 14.66
N TYR A 178 23.34 18.84 14.44
CA TYR A 178 23.18 18.24 13.11
C TYR A 178 21.81 18.61 12.51
N ARG A 179 21.80 19.01 11.24
CA ARG A 179 20.59 19.30 10.47
C ARG A 179 19.99 17.99 9.92
N LEU A 180 18.68 17.83 10.07
CA LEU A 180 17.95 16.70 9.47
C LEU A 180 17.67 16.99 7.99
N THR A 181 17.69 15.93 7.17
CA THR A 181 17.29 16.00 5.75
C THR A 181 15.78 16.03 5.60
N GLU A 182 15.28 16.40 4.42
CA GLU A 182 13.84 16.44 4.14
C GLU A 182 13.16 15.08 4.39
N ASP A 183 13.79 13.97 3.98
CA ASP A 183 13.27 12.62 4.20
C ASP A 183 13.21 12.24 5.69
N GLN A 184 14.19 12.70 6.48
CA GLN A 184 14.25 12.47 7.92
C GLN A 184 13.18 13.29 8.64
N VAL A 185 13.01 14.56 8.27
CA VAL A 185 11.94 15.43 8.76
C VAL A 185 10.56 14.84 8.42
N ALA A 186 10.40 14.32 7.20
CA ALA A 186 9.16 13.70 6.75
C ALA A 186 8.80 12.40 7.50
N SER A 187 9.79 11.75 8.09
CA SER A 187 9.62 10.52 8.90
C SER A 187 9.19 10.81 10.34
N ILE A 188 9.33 12.06 10.83
CA ILE A 188 8.84 12.46 12.15
C ILE A 188 7.30 12.46 12.13
N SER A 189 6.72 11.72 13.07
CA SER A 189 5.27 11.52 13.18
C SER A 189 4.76 11.96 14.57
N GLY A 190 3.49 11.67 14.88
CA GLY A 190 2.82 12.22 16.07
C GLY A 190 1.90 13.38 15.72
N LYS A 191 1.04 13.17 14.71
CA LYS A 191 0.01 14.12 14.33
C LYS A 191 -0.90 14.42 15.51
N GLN A 192 -1.20 15.70 15.70
CA GLN A 192 -2.16 16.18 16.67
C GLN A 192 -2.99 17.34 16.08
N PRO A 193 -4.16 17.64 16.66
CA PRO A 193 -4.98 18.76 16.23
C PRO A 193 -4.20 20.09 16.20
N MET A 194 -4.32 20.85 15.11
CA MET A 194 -3.86 22.23 15.04
C MET A 194 -5.07 23.16 15.17
N GLU A 195 -5.19 23.82 16.32
CA GLU A 195 -6.29 24.75 16.59
C GLU A 195 -6.38 25.83 15.50
N VAL A 196 -7.59 26.05 15.00
CA VAL A 196 -7.87 27.01 13.94
C VAL A 196 -7.89 28.42 14.52
N ALA A 197 -7.03 29.29 14.01
CA ALA A 197 -6.91 30.68 14.43
C ALA A 197 -7.20 31.65 13.27
N LEU A 198 -8.42 31.60 12.72
CA LEU A 198 -8.82 32.52 11.65
C LEU A 198 -8.95 33.96 12.15
N THR A 199 -8.42 34.91 11.38
CA THR A 199 -8.70 36.34 11.62
C THR A 199 -10.14 36.67 11.27
N ALA A 200 -10.73 37.67 11.94
CA ALA A 200 -12.09 38.14 11.64
C ALA A 200 -12.26 38.53 10.16
N LYS A 201 -11.24 39.19 9.57
CA LYS A 201 -11.22 39.54 8.13
C LYS A 201 -11.26 38.30 7.23
N LYS A 202 -10.51 37.25 7.59
CA LYS A 202 -10.51 36.01 6.80
C LYS A 202 -11.85 35.29 6.89
N LEU A 203 -12.40 35.18 8.11
CA LEU A 203 -13.72 34.61 8.35
C LEU A 203 -14.79 35.33 7.52
N GLU A 204 -14.82 36.66 7.57
CA GLU A 204 -15.76 37.48 6.79
C GLU A 204 -15.58 37.27 5.28
N SER A 205 -14.34 37.23 4.79
CA SER A 205 -14.06 37.01 3.36
C SER A 205 -14.53 35.64 2.87
N LEU A 206 -14.38 34.58 3.68
CA LEU A 206 -14.83 33.24 3.36
C LEU A 206 -16.37 33.18 3.37
N ASN A 207 -17.02 33.75 4.39
CA ASN A 207 -18.47 33.86 4.43
C ASN A 207 -19.00 34.62 3.21
N ARG A 208 -18.39 35.74 2.83
CA ARG A 208 -18.79 36.51 1.64
C ARG A 208 -18.65 35.71 0.35
N GLN A 209 -17.56 34.96 0.20
CA GLN A 209 -17.33 34.11 -0.97
C GLN A 209 -18.37 32.99 -1.06
N LEU A 210 -18.70 32.34 0.05
CA LEU A 210 -19.68 31.25 0.10
C LEU A 210 -21.12 31.73 -0.11
N ASN A 211 -21.43 32.97 0.26
CA ASN A 211 -22.71 33.62 0.01
C ASN A 211 -22.75 34.39 -1.33
N ALA A 212 -21.74 34.25 -2.21
CA ALA A 212 -21.71 35.00 -3.46
C ALA A 212 -22.97 34.70 -4.31
N GLY A 213 -23.70 35.76 -4.67
CA GLY A 213 -24.97 35.65 -5.41
C GLY A 213 -26.21 35.42 -4.55
N GLN A 214 -26.08 35.39 -3.21
CA GLN A 214 -27.21 35.32 -2.28
C GLN A 214 -27.67 36.72 -1.84
N TYR A 215 -28.97 36.87 -1.59
CA TYR A 215 -29.57 38.14 -1.17
C TYR A 215 -29.30 38.49 0.30
N TYR A 216 -29.07 37.47 1.15
CA TYR A 216 -28.77 37.62 2.57
C TYR A 216 -27.46 36.92 2.91
N THR A 217 -26.64 37.53 3.77
CA THR A 217 -25.45 36.90 4.32
C THR A 217 -25.83 35.94 5.43
N ARG A 218 -25.46 34.67 5.28
CA ARG A 218 -25.56 33.65 6.32
C ARG A 218 -24.17 33.29 6.82
N ASP A 219 -24.07 32.89 8.08
CA ASP A 219 -22.86 32.27 8.59
C ASP A 219 -22.74 30.87 7.95
N MET A 220 -21.77 30.73 7.05
CA MET A 220 -21.47 29.51 6.31
C MET A 220 -20.16 28.87 6.78
N VAL A 221 -19.39 29.57 7.61
CA VAL A 221 -18.09 29.12 8.12
C VAL A 221 -18.21 28.90 9.62
N HIS A 222 -18.07 27.64 10.04
CA HIS A 222 -18.11 27.26 11.44
C HIS A 222 -16.76 26.67 11.85
N VAL A 223 -16.19 27.15 12.95
CA VAL A 223 -14.90 26.68 13.47
C VAL A 223 -15.14 25.90 14.75
N SER A 224 -14.56 24.70 14.83
CA SER A 224 -14.58 23.88 16.03
C SER A 224 -13.23 23.19 16.21
N GLY A 225 -12.43 23.68 17.17
CA GLY A 225 -11.09 23.16 17.43
C GLY A 225 -10.19 23.27 16.20
N ASN A 226 -9.82 22.14 15.61
CA ASN A 226 -8.97 22.07 14.43
C ASN A 226 -9.73 21.89 13.10
N VAL A 227 -11.05 22.04 13.12
CA VAL A 227 -11.91 21.84 11.94
C VAL A 227 -12.56 23.16 11.53
N ILE A 228 -12.49 23.44 10.23
CA ILE A 228 -13.34 24.42 9.56
C ILE A 228 -14.42 23.66 8.80
N TYR A 229 -15.67 23.98 9.09
CA TYR A 229 -16.83 23.47 8.37
C TYR A 229 -17.41 24.58 7.49
N LEU A 230 -17.61 24.29 6.21
CA LEU A 230 -18.24 25.16 5.24
C LEU A 230 -19.60 24.58 4.85
N GLY A 231 -20.67 25.26 5.25
CA GLY A 231 -22.05 24.83 5.07
C GLY A 231 -22.97 25.54 6.06
N LEU A 232 -24.28 25.32 5.95
CA LEU A 232 -25.28 26.05 6.77
C LEU A 232 -25.33 25.60 8.23
N ASN A 233 -25.06 24.32 8.50
CA ASN A 233 -25.16 23.74 9.83
C ASN A 233 -24.20 22.55 9.99
N SER A 234 -23.17 22.71 10.82
CA SER A 234 -22.18 21.67 11.07
C SER A 234 -22.74 20.39 11.72
N ASN A 235 -23.94 20.45 12.30
CA ASN A 235 -24.61 19.28 12.91
C ASN A 235 -25.51 18.52 11.92
N SER A 236 -25.72 19.06 10.72
CA SER A 236 -26.60 18.46 9.71
C SER A 236 -26.02 18.69 8.32
N ALA A 237 -25.12 17.80 7.90
CA ALA A 237 -24.41 17.94 6.64
C ALA A 237 -25.30 17.83 5.40
N GLU A 238 -25.09 18.75 4.47
CA GLU A 238 -25.79 18.83 3.19
C GLU A 238 -24.83 18.63 2.00
N ILE A 239 -25.41 18.27 0.84
CA ILE A 239 -24.60 17.97 -0.33
C ILE A 239 -23.88 19.25 -0.78
N GLY A 240 -22.55 19.15 -0.88
CA GLY A 240 -21.68 20.28 -1.24
C GLY A 240 -20.99 20.93 -0.05
N ASP A 241 -21.36 20.57 1.17
CA ASP A 241 -20.65 21.00 2.37
C ASP A 241 -19.20 20.49 2.35
N VAL A 242 -18.30 21.29 2.92
CA VAL A 242 -16.86 21.02 2.95
C VAL A 242 -16.38 20.99 4.39
N ARG A 243 -15.63 19.96 4.76
CA ARG A 243 -14.98 19.84 6.07
C ARG A 243 -13.48 19.87 5.86
N ILE A 244 -12.80 20.74 6.58
CA ILE A 244 -11.36 20.96 6.45
C ILE A 244 -10.73 20.76 7.81
N THR A 245 -9.87 19.75 7.93
CA THR A 245 -9.23 19.36 9.18
C THR A 245 -7.76 19.75 9.14
N PHE A 246 -7.30 20.45 10.18
CA PHE A 246 -5.92 20.87 10.33
C PHE A 246 -5.20 20.05 11.40
N GLU A 247 -4.00 19.59 11.08
CA GLU A 247 -3.15 18.83 12.00
C GLU A 247 -1.73 19.40 11.96
N LYS A 248 -0.99 19.19 13.04
CA LYS A 248 0.43 19.51 13.15
C LYS A 248 1.20 18.35 13.74
N VAL A 249 2.51 18.33 13.50
CA VAL A 249 3.46 17.45 14.17
C VAL A 249 4.44 18.34 14.95
N LEU A 250 4.46 18.17 16.27
CA LEU A 250 5.41 18.88 17.13
C LEU A 250 6.72 18.09 17.21
N PRO A 251 7.84 18.78 17.55
CA PRO A 251 9.03 18.13 18.06
C PRO A 251 8.72 17.01 19.06
N ALA A 252 9.20 15.82 18.78
CA ALA A 252 9.16 14.67 19.68
C ALA A 252 10.48 13.92 19.58
N GLU A 253 10.87 13.24 20.65
CA GLU A 253 12.12 12.48 20.69
C GLU A 253 12.16 11.44 19.56
N VAL A 254 13.31 11.29 18.92
CA VAL A 254 13.56 10.34 17.84
C VAL A 254 14.91 9.66 18.03
N SER A 255 15.03 8.45 17.52
CA SER A 255 16.30 7.75 17.32
C SER A 255 16.60 7.62 15.84
N ILE A 256 17.84 7.88 15.46
CA ILE A 256 18.30 7.88 14.06
C ILE A 256 19.51 6.98 13.90
N MET A 257 19.51 6.20 12.81
CA MET A 257 20.69 5.50 12.28
C MET A 257 20.98 6.02 10.88
N ALA A 258 22.07 6.78 10.74
CA ALA A 258 22.47 7.39 9.48
C ALA A 258 23.97 7.67 9.43
N GLN A 259 24.53 7.87 8.24
CA GLN A 259 25.94 8.24 8.08
C GLN A 259 26.12 9.75 8.33
N VAL A 260 27.10 10.15 9.12
CA VAL A 260 27.42 11.58 9.33
C VAL A 260 28.16 12.13 8.12
N GLN A 261 27.74 13.30 7.66
CA GLN A 261 28.41 14.08 6.61
C GLN A 261 28.41 15.55 7.00
N GLY A 262 29.53 16.07 7.48
CA GLY A 262 29.65 17.41 8.04
C GLY A 262 28.68 17.61 9.20
N ASN A 263 27.76 18.56 9.05
CA ASN A 263 26.72 18.86 10.05
C ASN A 263 25.34 18.28 9.66
N THR A 264 25.28 17.26 8.81
CA THR A 264 24.03 16.58 8.43
C THR A 264 24.20 15.07 8.46
N PHE A 265 23.08 14.38 8.29
CA PHE A 265 23.04 12.94 8.08
C PHE A 265 22.77 12.61 6.61
N THR A 266 23.31 11.47 6.16
CA THR A 266 23.10 10.90 4.83
C THR A 266 22.92 9.40 4.91
N HIS A 267 22.63 8.77 3.77
CA HIS A 267 22.46 7.33 3.69
C HIS A 267 23.81 6.60 3.77
N PHE A 268 23.89 5.57 4.62
CA PHE A 268 24.99 4.63 4.58
C PHE A 268 24.89 3.76 3.32
N LYS A 269 25.98 3.65 2.56
CA LYS A 269 26.05 2.84 1.34
C LYS A 269 26.79 1.53 1.58
N ALA A 270 26.08 0.42 1.57
CA ALA A 270 26.65 -0.91 1.73
C ALA A 270 27.42 -1.36 0.46
N LYS A 271 28.31 -2.34 0.62
CA LYS A 271 29.09 -2.94 -0.49
C LYS A 271 28.25 -3.47 -1.64
N ASN A 272 27.02 -3.89 -1.36
CA ASN A 272 26.09 -4.41 -2.36
C ASN A 272 25.30 -3.31 -3.12
N GLY A 273 25.62 -2.04 -2.87
CA GLY A 273 25.01 -0.88 -3.51
C GLY A 273 23.67 -0.44 -2.92
N LYS A 274 23.16 -1.11 -1.88
CA LYS A 274 21.99 -0.64 -1.14
C LYS A 274 22.36 0.45 -0.15
N GLU A 275 21.40 1.32 0.07
CA GLU A 275 21.50 2.45 0.98
C GLU A 275 20.65 2.21 2.23
N PHE A 276 21.09 2.77 3.36
CA PHE A 276 20.47 2.62 4.67
C PHE A 276 20.45 3.95 5.43
N SER A 277 19.27 4.35 5.86
CA SER A 277 19.04 5.39 6.87
C SER A 277 17.71 5.05 7.52
N ALA A 278 17.61 5.20 8.83
CA ALA A 278 16.39 4.96 9.57
C ALA A 278 16.20 6.05 10.63
N LEU A 279 14.98 6.56 10.75
CA LEU A 279 14.56 7.43 11.84
C LEU A 279 13.26 6.86 12.39
N VAL A 280 13.22 6.68 13.71
CA VAL A 280 12.05 6.14 14.42
C VAL A 280 11.69 7.03 15.60
N MET A 281 10.41 7.01 15.98
CA MET A 281 9.92 7.80 17.11
C MET A 281 10.33 7.18 18.46
N GLY A 282 10.64 8.06 19.41
CA GLY A 282 11.05 7.75 20.78
C GLY A 282 12.49 7.27 20.89
N ASN A 283 12.94 7.09 22.13
CA ASN A 283 14.24 6.49 22.44
C ASN A 283 14.24 4.99 22.14
N ARG A 284 14.91 4.60 21.06
CA ARG A 284 15.17 3.22 20.64
C ARG A 284 16.66 2.96 20.64
N THR A 285 17.04 1.72 20.91
CA THR A 285 18.44 1.30 20.74
C THR A 285 18.72 0.92 19.29
N ALA A 286 19.99 0.93 18.89
CA ALA A 286 20.40 0.46 17.57
C ALA A 286 19.90 -0.97 17.29
N ASP A 287 19.99 -1.87 18.27
CA ASP A 287 19.53 -3.26 18.15
C ASP A 287 18.02 -3.36 17.91
N GLU A 288 17.20 -2.58 18.63
CA GLU A 288 15.75 -2.54 18.42
C GLU A 288 15.41 -2.05 16.99
N MET A 289 16.11 -1.02 16.52
CA MET A 289 15.92 -0.47 15.17
C MET A 289 16.30 -1.51 14.09
N TYR A 290 17.44 -2.19 14.25
CA TYR A 290 17.86 -3.24 13.31
C TYR A 290 16.91 -4.44 13.30
N GLU A 291 16.42 -4.86 14.47
CA GLU A 291 15.42 -5.91 14.54
C GLU A 291 14.13 -5.51 13.81
N GLY A 292 13.65 -4.27 14.00
CA GLY A 292 12.51 -3.72 13.28
C GLY A 292 12.69 -3.75 11.74
N GLU A 293 13.87 -3.37 11.25
CA GLU A 293 14.21 -3.42 9.83
C GLU A 293 14.27 -4.86 9.27
N HIS A 294 14.84 -5.79 10.05
CA HIS A 294 14.84 -7.20 9.70
C HIS A 294 13.43 -7.78 9.65
N GLN A 295 12.56 -7.42 10.59
CA GLN A 295 11.16 -7.84 10.62
C GLN A 295 10.39 -7.27 9.41
N THR A 296 10.55 -5.99 9.12
CA THR A 296 9.94 -5.33 7.94
C THR A 296 10.35 -6.02 6.65
N ASN A 297 11.66 -6.32 6.48
CA ASN A 297 12.13 -7.03 5.30
C ASN A 297 11.56 -8.46 5.19
N LYS A 298 11.37 -9.18 6.31
CA LYS A 298 10.73 -10.51 6.34
C LYS A 298 9.24 -10.40 5.97
N ILE A 299 8.51 -9.43 6.51
CA ILE A 299 7.08 -9.22 6.22
C ILE A 299 6.90 -8.92 4.73
N LEU A 300 7.68 -7.97 4.19
CA LEU A 300 7.62 -7.64 2.76
C LEU A 300 7.99 -8.84 1.88
N LEU A 301 8.98 -9.65 2.26
CA LEU A 301 9.32 -10.89 1.54
C LEU A 301 8.09 -11.80 1.41
N TRP A 302 7.34 -12.01 2.50
CA TRP A 302 6.12 -12.82 2.49
C TRP A 302 4.97 -12.20 1.71
N ILE A 303 4.74 -10.88 1.85
CA ILE A 303 3.70 -10.17 1.08
C ILE A 303 3.91 -10.36 -0.42
N PHE A 304 5.13 -10.10 -0.90
CA PHE A 304 5.46 -10.27 -2.33
C PHE A 304 5.46 -11.74 -2.78
N ARG A 305 5.72 -12.70 -1.89
CA ARG A 305 5.55 -14.13 -2.20
C ARG A 305 4.08 -14.49 -2.40
N ILE A 306 3.20 -14.05 -1.51
CA ILE A 306 1.76 -14.28 -1.63
C ILE A 306 1.25 -13.61 -2.90
N LEU A 307 1.62 -12.34 -3.14
CA LEU A 307 1.24 -11.62 -4.35
C LEU A 307 1.75 -12.33 -5.62
N GLY A 308 3.02 -12.74 -5.66
CA GLY A 308 3.59 -13.47 -6.79
C GLY A 308 2.88 -14.80 -7.07
N LEU A 309 2.56 -15.56 -6.02
CA LEU A 309 1.77 -16.79 -6.13
C LEU A 309 0.37 -16.51 -6.70
N LEU A 310 -0.31 -15.48 -6.20
CA LEU A 310 -1.64 -15.10 -6.70
C LEU A 310 -1.59 -14.69 -8.17
N LEU A 311 -0.55 -13.98 -8.60
CA LEU A 311 -0.35 -13.61 -10.01
C LEU A 311 -0.10 -14.84 -10.89
N ILE A 312 0.73 -15.80 -10.43
CA ILE A 312 0.99 -17.06 -11.14
C ILE A 312 -0.29 -17.89 -11.27
N VAL A 313 -1.02 -18.09 -10.17
CA VAL A 313 -2.27 -18.86 -10.16
C VAL A 313 -3.35 -18.17 -10.99
N GLY A 314 -3.46 -16.85 -10.89
CA GLY A 314 -4.36 -16.04 -11.71
C GLY A 314 -4.00 -16.14 -13.20
N GLY A 315 -2.71 -16.08 -13.54
CA GLY A 315 -2.20 -16.27 -14.89
C GLY A 315 -2.56 -17.63 -15.47
N LEU A 316 -2.29 -18.71 -14.73
CA LEU A 316 -2.65 -20.08 -15.11
C LEU A 316 -4.17 -20.23 -15.29
N LYS A 317 -4.96 -19.72 -14.35
CA LYS A 317 -6.43 -19.72 -14.47
C LYS A 317 -6.89 -18.98 -15.73
N GLY A 318 -6.29 -17.82 -16.05
CA GLY A 318 -6.56 -17.06 -17.27
C GLY A 318 -6.28 -17.85 -18.55
N ILE A 319 -5.17 -18.58 -18.59
CA ILE A 319 -4.79 -19.47 -19.70
C ILE A 319 -5.82 -20.60 -19.89
N PHE A 320 -6.24 -21.26 -18.81
CA PHE A 320 -7.16 -22.41 -18.89
C PHE A 320 -8.65 -22.03 -18.92
N ASN A 321 -9.01 -20.77 -18.66
CA ASN A 321 -10.41 -20.31 -18.61
C ASN A 321 -11.16 -20.52 -19.94
N PHE A 322 -10.45 -20.57 -21.06
CA PHE A 322 -11.04 -20.91 -22.36
C PHE A 322 -11.73 -22.28 -22.34
N ILE A 323 -11.11 -23.30 -21.72
CA ILE A 323 -11.65 -24.66 -21.60
C ILE A 323 -12.95 -24.66 -20.79
N VAL A 324 -12.96 -23.94 -19.65
CA VAL A 324 -14.16 -23.79 -18.81
C VAL A 324 -15.28 -23.10 -19.60
N THR A 325 -14.94 -22.08 -20.38
CA THR A 325 -15.90 -21.28 -21.16
C THR A 325 -16.60 -22.12 -22.23
N LEU A 326 -15.88 -23.02 -22.91
CA LEU A 326 -16.46 -23.95 -23.87
C LEU A 326 -17.50 -24.89 -23.24
N ALA A 327 -17.29 -25.29 -21.99
CA ALA A 327 -18.21 -26.18 -21.28
C ALA A 327 -19.49 -25.49 -20.80
N LYS A 328 -19.58 -24.15 -20.85
CA LYS A 328 -20.71 -23.38 -20.29
C LYS A 328 -22.04 -23.56 -21.00
N VAL A 329 -22.07 -24.27 -22.13
CA VAL A 329 -23.31 -24.76 -22.75
C VAL A 329 -24.14 -25.55 -21.72
N LEU A 330 -23.47 -26.34 -20.87
CA LEU A 330 -24.06 -27.05 -19.72
C LEU A 330 -23.44 -26.53 -18.41
N PRO A 331 -24.15 -25.65 -17.66
CA PRO A 331 -23.59 -24.97 -16.49
C PRO A 331 -23.00 -25.90 -15.41
N PHE A 332 -23.61 -27.06 -15.16
CA PHE A 332 -23.12 -28.01 -14.16
C PHE A 332 -21.75 -28.63 -14.54
N VAL A 333 -21.53 -28.93 -15.83
CA VAL A 333 -20.26 -29.46 -16.34
C VAL A 333 -19.17 -28.38 -16.23
N ALA A 334 -19.49 -27.15 -16.63
CA ALA A 334 -18.56 -26.03 -16.52
C ALA A 334 -18.14 -25.75 -15.07
N ASN A 335 -19.07 -25.87 -14.12
CA ASN A 335 -18.75 -25.72 -12.70
C ASN A 335 -17.74 -26.76 -12.24
N ILE A 336 -17.98 -28.06 -12.51
CA ILE A 336 -17.05 -29.15 -12.12
C ILE A 336 -15.67 -28.95 -12.74
N LEU A 337 -15.61 -28.64 -14.05
CA LEU A 337 -14.35 -28.36 -14.74
C LEU A 337 -13.63 -27.12 -14.16
N GLY A 338 -14.37 -26.07 -13.84
CA GLY A 338 -13.83 -24.86 -13.22
C GLY A 338 -13.16 -25.13 -11.87
N TRP A 339 -13.80 -25.95 -11.02
CA TRP A 339 -13.21 -26.39 -9.75
C TRP A 339 -11.95 -27.22 -9.96
N GLY A 340 -12.00 -28.21 -10.86
CA GLY A 340 -10.85 -29.07 -11.17
C GLY A 340 -9.64 -28.30 -11.71
N ILE A 341 -9.86 -27.44 -12.71
CA ILE A 341 -8.82 -26.57 -13.26
C ILE A 341 -8.29 -25.61 -12.18
N GLY A 342 -9.18 -25.06 -11.35
CA GLY A 342 -8.80 -24.20 -10.23
C GLY A 342 -7.84 -24.87 -9.25
N LEU A 343 -8.13 -26.11 -8.86
CA LEU A 343 -7.27 -26.92 -7.98
C LEU A 343 -5.92 -27.21 -8.62
N VAL A 344 -5.90 -27.63 -9.90
CA VAL A 344 -4.66 -27.89 -10.63
C VAL A 344 -3.81 -26.62 -10.74
N CYS A 345 -4.41 -25.47 -11.07
CA CYS A 345 -3.69 -24.19 -11.15
C CYS A 345 -3.06 -23.80 -9.82
N TRP A 346 -3.73 -24.05 -8.70
CA TRP A 346 -3.15 -23.83 -7.38
C TRP A 346 -1.96 -24.75 -7.13
N VAL A 347 -2.10 -26.06 -7.35
CA VAL A 347 -1.01 -27.03 -7.15
C VAL A 347 0.20 -26.68 -8.00
N VAL A 348 0.00 -26.43 -9.30
CA VAL A 348 1.07 -26.04 -10.24
C VAL A 348 1.66 -24.69 -9.85
N GLY A 349 0.83 -23.70 -9.50
CA GLY A 349 1.29 -22.38 -9.10
C GLY A 349 2.14 -22.39 -7.82
N PHE A 350 1.75 -23.19 -6.82
CA PHE A 350 2.56 -23.43 -5.63
C PHE A 350 3.89 -24.09 -5.99
N ALA A 351 3.86 -25.21 -6.72
CA ALA A 351 5.07 -25.91 -7.14
C ALA A 351 6.04 -24.99 -7.91
N TRP A 352 5.51 -24.20 -8.85
CA TRP A 352 6.28 -23.23 -9.61
C TRP A 352 6.88 -22.14 -8.70
N SER A 353 6.10 -21.60 -7.77
CA SER A 353 6.59 -20.58 -6.82
C SER A 353 7.73 -21.09 -5.94
N PHE A 354 7.64 -22.35 -5.48
CA PHE A 354 8.74 -23.01 -4.75
C PHE A 354 9.98 -23.21 -5.62
N ILE A 355 9.81 -23.62 -6.88
CA ILE A 355 10.93 -23.78 -7.81
C ILE A 355 11.65 -22.44 -8.01
N VAL A 356 10.91 -21.37 -8.29
CA VAL A 356 11.50 -20.03 -8.48
C VAL A 356 12.25 -19.57 -7.23
N ALA A 357 11.67 -19.74 -6.05
CA ALA A 357 12.32 -19.41 -4.78
C ALA A 357 13.59 -20.24 -4.54
N ALA A 358 13.56 -21.55 -4.82
CA ALA A 358 14.70 -22.44 -4.66
C ALA A 358 15.85 -22.06 -5.60
N ILE A 359 15.57 -21.78 -6.88
CA ILE A 359 16.59 -21.33 -7.84
C ILE A 359 17.17 -19.97 -7.41
N ALA A 360 16.32 -19.05 -6.95
CA ALA A 360 16.78 -17.77 -6.44
C ALA A 360 17.70 -17.94 -5.20
N TRP A 361 17.43 -18.90 -4.32
CA TRP A 361 18.30 -19.21 -3.20
C TRP A 361 19.66 -19.74 -3.63
N ILE A 362 19.76 -20.56 -4.67
CA ILE A 362 21.05 -20.98 -5.23
C ILE A 362 21.86 -19.75 -5.68
N ARG A 363 21.20 -18.77 -6.31
CA ARG A 363 21.87 -17.56 -6.82
C ARG A 363 22.26 -16.56 -5.75
N TYR A 364 21.43 -16.36 -4.73
CA TYR A 364 21.59 -15.29 -3.73
C TYR A 364 22.10 -15.79 -2.37
N ARG A 365 21.90 -17.08 -2.05
CA ARG A 365 22.32 -17.79 -0.83
C ARG A 365 22.86 -19.20 -1.17
N PRO A 366 23.93 -19.31 -1.98
CA PRO A 366 24.39 -20.57 -2.56
C PRO A 366 24.65 -21.67 -1.53
N VAL A 367 25.24 -21.36 -0.37
CA VAL A 367 25.50 -22.33 0.70
C VAL A 367 24.19 -22.95 1.21
N LEU A 368 23.22 -22.13 1.63
CA LEU A 368 21.92 -22.61 2.11
C LEU A 368 21.15 -23.38 1.02
N GLY A 369 21.18 -22.88 -0.23
CA GLY A 369 20.54 -23.54 -1.36
C GLY A 369 21.12 -24.93 -1.64
N ILE A 370 22.44 -25.05 -1.71
CA ILE A 370 23.13 -26.32 -1.94
C ILE A 370 22.90 -27.29 -0.78
N THR A 371 22.99 -26.83 0.47
CA THR A 371 22.74 -27.71 1.63
C THR A 371 21.34 -28.29 1.63
N LEU A 372 20.33 -27.49 1.28
CA LEU A 372 18.95 -27.97 1.20
C LEU A 372 18.74 -28.95 0.03
N LEU A 373 19.39 -28.72 -1.12
CA LEU A 373 19.34 -29.67 -2.24
C LEU A 373 20.00 -31.01 -1.88
N VAL A 374 21.14 -30.98 -1.20
CA VAL A 374 21.81 -32.20 -0.72
C VAL A 374 20.93 -32.96 0.27
N LEU A 375 20.31 -32.26 1.23
CA LEU A 375 19.37 -32.87 2.18
C LEU A 375 18.14 -33.45 1.48
N ALA A 376 17.55 -32.74 0.51
CA ALA A 376 16.42 -33.23 -0.26
C ALA A 376 16.78 -34.48 -1.08
N ALA A 377 17.95 -34.49 -1.73
CA ALA A 377 18.46 -35.65 -2.46
C ALA A 377 18.71 -36.85 -1.53
N LEU A 378 19.24 -36.61 -0.33
CA LEU A 378 19.46 -37.64 0.70
C LEU A 378 18.12 -38.25 1.16
N VAL A 379 17.12 -37.42 1.46
CA VAL A 379 15.78 -37.88 1.85
C VAL A 379 15.13 -38.68 0.71
N PHE A 380 15.19 -38.19 -0.52
CA PHE A 380 14.67 -38.90 -1.69
C PHE A 380 15.36 -40.26 -1.89
N PHE A 381 16.68 -40.31 -1.76
CA PHE A 381 17.46 -41.53 -1.85
C PHE A 381 17.07 -42.56 -0.76
N LEU A 382 16.86 -42.11 0.49
CA LEU A 382 16.41 -42.97 1.59
C LEU A 382 14.97 -43.50 1.36
N LEU A 383 14.07 -42.69 0.81
CA LEU A 383 12.71 -43.11 0.47
C LEU A 383 12.67 -44.06 -0.74
N ALA A 384 13.49 -43.83 -1.75
CA ALA A 384 13.65 -44.72 -2.91
C ALA A 384 14.22 -46.08 -2.51
N ARG A 385 15.12 -46.13 -1.51
CA ARG A 385 15.59 -47.38 -0.91
C ARG A 385 14.49 -48.15 -0.16
N LYS A 386 13.58 -47.46 0.53
CA LYS A 386 12.43 -48.11 1.21
C LYS A 386 11.42 -48.75 0.26
N LYS A 387 11.29 -48.27 -0.99
CA LYS A 387 10.40 -48.84 -2.00
C LYS A 387 10.93 -50.10 -2.70
N LYS A 388 12.20 -50.49 -2.48
CA LYS A 388 12.76 -51.76 -2.96
C LYS A 388 12.74 -52.81 -1.84
N LYS A 389 11.59 -53.45 -1.61
CA LYS A 389 11.53 -54.80 -1.02
C LYS A 389 11.01 -55.78 -2.09
N PRO A 390 11.62 -56.96 -2.27
CA PRO A 390 11.35 -57.83 -3.42
C PRO A 390 9.98 -58.49 -3.35
N SER A 391 9.35 -58.67 -4.51
CA SER A 391 8.28 -59.64 -4.76
C SER A 391 8.71 -61.03 -4.27
N GLY A 392 7.98 -61.58 -3.29
CA GLY A 392 8.13 -62.97 -2.86
C GLY A 392 7.73 -63.94 -3.99
N PRO A 393 8.38 -65.11 -4.11
CA PRO A 393 8.19 -66.00 -5.26
C PRO A 393 6.86 -66.74 -5.17
N ALA A 394 6.31 -67.06 -6.36
CA ALA A 394 5.27 -68.05 -6.55
C ALA A 394 5.86 -69.46 -6.38
N VAL A 395 5.18 -70.33 -5.64
CA VAL A 395 5.20 -71.80 -5.84
C VAL A 395 3.80 -72.34 -5.58
N GLU A 396 3.33 -73.10 -6.56
CA GLU A 396 2.06 -73.82 -6.65
C GLU A 396 2.02 -75.14 -5.85
N ALA A 397 0.80 -75.63 -5.72
CA ALA A 397 0.34 -77.03 -5.76
C ALA A 397 0.41 -77.93 -4.50
N GLN A 398 -0.85 -78.28 -4.13
CA GLN A 398 -1.41 -79.55 -3.63
C GLN A 398 -1.08 -80.02 -2.21
#